data_AF-T1B1Q0-F1
#
_entry.id   AF-T1B1Q0-F1
#
_cell.length_a   1.000
_cell.length_b   1.000
_cell.length_c   1.000
_cell.angle_alpha   90.00
_cell.angle_beta   90.00
_cell.angle_gamma   90.00
#
_symmetry.space_group_name_H-M   'P 1'
#
loop_
_entity.id
_entity.type
_entity.pdbx_description
1 polymer ?
#
loop_
_entity_poly.entity_id
_entity_poly.type
_entity_poly.pdbx_seq_one_letter_code
_entity_poly.pdbx_strand_id
1 'polypeptide(L)'
;MTLHRILGFGSYPTAWAMLHRFRCAISHAGHDMLSGHVEVDETVFGGVRHGKRGRGAGGKVLVAVAVELLSPKGFGRCRLQIIPNAETETLKTFIQKHVKPGSTIYTDGLTSYPGATKDEYLHHGTSVKGSGKEANEVLPGVHRVAAL
;
A
#
# COMPACT_ATOMS: atom_id res chain seq x y z
N MET A 1 20.87 10.95 6.32
CA MET A 1 20.63 11.06 7.78
C MET A 1 20.40 9.66 8.33
N THR A 2 21.12 9.24 9.37
CA THR A 2 20.96 7.90 9.98
C THR A 2 19.91 7.93 11.10
N LEU A 3 19.05 6.91 11.16
CA LEU A 3 17.93 6.80 12.10
C LEU A 3 18.33 7.03 13.58
N HIS A 4 19.54 6.62 13.97
CA HIS A 4 20.05 6.83 15.33
C HIS A 4 20.25 8.31 15.69
N ARG A 5 20.65 9.17 14.75
CA ARG A 5 20.81 10.63 14.99
C ARG A 5 19.47 11.34 15.11
N ILE A 6 18.47 10.91 14.34
CA ILE A 6 17.12 11.51 14.35
C ILE A 6 16.41 11.19 15.67
N LEU A 7 16.57 9.97 16.17
CA LEU A 7 15.91 9.51 17.40
C LEU A 7 16.74 9.76 18.68
N GLY A 8 17.89 10.43 18.57
CA GLY A 8 18.77 10.74 19.71
C GLY A 8 19.43 9.51 20.35
N PHE A 9 19.48 8.37 19.64
CA PHE A 9 20.12 7.16 20.16
C PHE A 9 21.64 7.26 20.05
N GLY A 10 22.33 6.97 21.16
CA GLY A 10 23.79 7.01 21.23
C GLY A 10 24.50 5.94 20.39
N SER A 11 23.79 4.96 19.83
CA SER A 11 24.37 3.94 18.96
C SER A 11 23.38 3.39 17.91
N TYR A 12 23.92 2.96 16.78
CA TYR A 12 23.15 2.26 15.74
C TYR A 12 22.53 0.93 16.22
N PRO A 13 23.24 0.07 16.99
CA PRO A 13 22.64 -1.13 17.57
C PRO A 13 21.41 -0.85 18.44
N THR A 14 21.41 0.23 19.23
CA THR A 14 20.26 0.64 20.04
C THR A 14 19.07 1.01 19.16
N ALA A 15 19.29 1.81 18.11
CA ALA A 15 18.25 2.17 17.16
C ALA A 15 17.67 0.93 16.46
N TRP A 16 18.52 -0.03 16.08
CA TRP A 16 18.11 -1.28 15.44
C TRP A 16 17.28 -2.16 16.39
N ALA A 17 17.73 -2.36 17.63
CA ALA A 17 17.01 -3.13 18.63
C ALA A 17 15.65 -2.48 18.96
N MET A 18 15.59 -1.15 19.03
CA MET A 18 14.36 -0.41 19.27
C MET A 18 13.38 -0.56 18.11
N LEU A 19 13.85 -0.42 16.87
CA LEU A 19 13.05 -0.67 15.68
C LEU A 19 12.46 -2.09 15.68
N HIS A 20 13.27 -3.09 16.02
CA HIS A 20 12.80 -4.47 16.10
C HIS A 20 11.69 -4.63 17.15
N ARG A 21 11.84 -4.05 18.35
CA ARG A 21 10.82 -4.10 19.40
C ARG A 21 9.53 -3.41 18.99
N PHE A 22 9.61 -2.25 18.35
CA PHE A 22 8.44 -1.56 17.82
C PHE A 22 7.74 -2.38 16.73
N ARG A 23 8.47 -3.00 15.80
CA ARG A 23 7.89 -3.89 14.79
C ARG A 23 7.15 -5.06 15.42
N CYS A 24 7.73 -5.69 16.45
CA CYS A 24 7.05 -6.74 17.19
C CYS A 24 5.78 -6.22 17.88
N ALA A 25 5.83 -5.09 18.57
CA ALA A 25 4.68 -4.51 19.25
C ALA A 25 3.55 -4.14 18.27
N ILE A 26 3.90 -3.51 17.14
CA ILE A 26 2.95 -3.12 16.08
C ILE A 26 2.33 -4.36 15.44
N SER A 27 3.09 -5.44 15.25
CA SER A 27 2.57 -6.70 14.69
C SER A 27 1.50 -7.36 15.55
N HIS A 28 1.41 -7.03 16.84
CA HIS A 28 0.39 -7.53 17.76
C HIS A 28 -0.79 -6.56 17.93
N ALA A 29 -0.69 -5.33 17.40
CA ALA A 29 -1.72 -4.31 17.51
C ALA A 29 -2.67 -4.34 16.28
N GLY A 30 -3.85 -4.92 16.48
CA GLY A 30 -5.04 -4.70 15.64
C GLY A 30 -4.99 -5.26 14.21
N HIS A 31 -5.49 -6.50 14.05
CA HIS A 31 -5.76 -7.12 12.75
C HIS A 31 -7.13 -6.75 12.16
N ASP A 32 -7.76 -5.69 12.66
CA ASP A 32 -9.04 -5.26 12.13
C ASP A 32 -8.95 -4.92 10.65
N MET A 33 -10.01 -5.25 9.93
CA MET A 33 -10.19 -4.88 8.55
C MET A 33 -10.35 -3.36 8.42
N LEU A 34 -9.79 -2.81 7.36
CA LEU A 34 -9.99 -1.43 6.92
C LEU A 34 -11.46 -1.22 6.54
N SER A 35 -11.98 -0.01 6.71
CA SER A 35 -13.40 0.27 6.43
C SER A 35 -13.68 1.69 5.97
N GLY A 36 -14.84 1.88 5.34
CA GLY A 36 -15.28 3.19 4.87
C GLY A 36 -14.71 3.49 3.49
N HIS A 37 -13.79 4.44 3.41
CA HIS A 37 -13.10 4.80 2.16
C HIS A 37 -11.68 4.24 2.19
N VAL A 38 -11.30 3.46 1.19
CA VAL A 38 -9.99 2.79 1.14
C VAL A 38 -9.36 2.98 -0.23
N GLU A 39 -8.14 3.51 -0.28
CA GLU A 39 -7.31 3.50 -1.48
C GLU A 39 -6.57 2.17 -1.58
N VAL A 40 -6.56 1.56 -2.75
CA VAL A 40 -5.83 0.32 -3.05
C VAL A 40 -5.02 0.50 -4.32
N ASP A 41 -3.73 0.17 -4.27
CA ASP A 41 -2.84 0.21 -5.41
C ASP A 41 -1.69 -0.80 -5.24
N GLU A 42 -0.99 -1.10 -6.33
CA GLU A 42 0.18 -1.96 -6.34
C GLU A 42 1.49 -1.18 -6.54
N THR A 43 2.47 -1.47 -5.71
CA THR A 43 3.80 -0.87 -5.83
C THR A 43 4.88 -1.95 -5.91
N VAL A 44 6.02 -1.58 -6.47
CA VAL A 44 7.14 -2.51 -6.68
C VAL A 44 8.34 -2.06 -5.86
N PHE A 45 8.73 -2.88 -4.88
CA PHE A 45 9.91 -2.65 -4.05
C PHE A 45 11.12 -3.43 -4.57
N GLY A 46 12.31 -2.80 -4.52
CA GLY A 46 13.58 -3.42 -4.88
C GLY A 46 14.09 -3.11 -6.30
N GLY A 47 15.20 -3.74 -6.67
CA GLY A 47 15.82 -3.57 -7.99
C GLY A 47 16.94 -2.51 -8.08
N VAL A 48 17.78 -2.36 -7.05
CA VAL A 48 19.02 -1.56 -7.15
C VAL A 48 20.05 -2.30 -8.01
N ARG A 49 19.82 -2.41 -9.33
CA ARG A 49 20.83 -2.73 -10.33
C ARG A 49 20.52 -2.01 -11.65
N HIS A 50 21.57 -1.55 -12.33
CA HIS A 50 21.48 -1.12 -13.73
C HIS A 50 20.98 -2.28 -14.59
N GLY A 51 19.82 -2.13 -15.25
CA GLY A 51 19.22 -3.19 -16.07
C GLY A 51 17.78 -2.88 -16.52
N LYS A 52 17.16 -3.83 -17.22
CA LYS A 52 15.83 -3.67 -17.87
C LYS A 52 14.78 -3.09 -16.92
N ARG A 53 14.15 -1.99 -17.34
CA ARG A 53 12.99 -1.37 -16.69
C ARG A 53 11.73 -2.22 -16.98
N GLY A 54 10.82 -2.33 -16.01
CA GLY A 54 9.53 -3.04 -16.16
C GLY A 54 9.19 -4.05 -15.05
N ARG A 55 7.96 -4.60 -15.14
CA ARG A 55 7.43 -5.73 -14.36
C ARG A 55 8.15 -7.01 -14.83
N GLY A 56 8.65 -7.83 -13.89
CA GLY A 56 9.38 -9.08 -14.20
C GLY A 56 10.91 -9.00 -14.25
N ALA A 57 11.52 -7.85 -13.92
CA ALA A 57 12.97 -7.81 -13.68
C ALA A 57 13.28 -8.53 -12.36
N GLY A 58 14.20 -9.52 -12.38
CA GLY A 58 14.57 -10.30 -11.19
C GLY A 58 15.01 -9.40 -10.03
N GLY A 59 14.57 -9.75 -8.81
CA GLY A 59 14.88 -9.00 -7.59
C GLY A 59 13.91 -7.85 -7.26
N LYS A 60 12.75 -7.80 -7.92
CA LYS A 60 11.64 -6.89 -7.58
C LYS A 60 10.52 -7.66 -6.90
N VAL A 61 9.92 -7.07 -5.87
CA VAL A 61 8.80 -7.62 -5.12
C VAL A 61 7.59 -6.74 -5.36
N LEU A 62 6.49 -7.34 -5.83
CA LEU A 62 5.23 -6.66 -6.00
C LEU A 62 4.47 -6.68 -4.67
N VAL A 63 3.98 -5.52 -4.24
CA VAL A 63 3.29 -5.34 -2.96
C VAL A 63 1.99 -4.61 -3.24
N ALA A 64 0.88 -5.21 -2.80
CA ALA A 64 -0.41 -4.51 -2.74
C ALA A 64 -0.45 -3.67 -1.46
N VAL A 65 -0.93 -2.44 -1.59
CA VAL A 65 -1.05 -1.48 -0.50
C VAL A 65 -2.50 -1.02 -0.42
N ALA A 66 -3.08 -1.06 0.78
CA ALA A 66 -4.40 -0.50 1.06
C ALA A 66 -4.30 0.53 2.19
N VAL A 67 -4.97 1.68 2.07
CA VAL A 67 -4.91 2.79 3.03
C VAL A 67 -6.31 3.34 3.29
N GLU A 68 -6.70 3.47 4.55
CA GLU A 68 -7.94 4.17 4.92
C GLU A 68 -7.83 5.67 4.65
N LEU A 69 -8.87 6.23 4.05
CA LEU A 69 -9.08 7.66 3.90
C LEU A 69 -9.99 8.16 5.03
N LEU A 70 -9.47 9.09 5.83
CA LEU A 70 -10.23 9.72 6.91
C LEU A 70 -10.84 11.05 6.43
N SER A 71 -12.12 11.25 6.71
CA SER A 71 -12.81 12.52 6.52
C SER A 71 -12.58 13.44 7.74
N PRO A 72 -12.39 14.76 7.57
CA PRO A 72 -12.39 15.53 6.32
C PRO A 72 -11.03 15.50 5.56
N LYS A 73 -9.93 15.12 6.22
CA LYS A 73 -8.62 14.92 5.58
C LYS A 73 -7.72 14.07 6.47
N GLY A 74 -7.08 13.05 5.92
CA GLY A 74 -6.08 12.24 6.64
C GLY A 74 -6.02 10.80 6.16
N PHE A 75 -5.02 10.08 6.65
CA PHE A 75 -4.85 8.65 6.40
C PHE A 75 -5.00 7.89 7.71
N GLY A 76 -5.77 6.81 7.66
CA GLY A 76 -5.97 5.90 8.79
C GLY A 76 -4.98 4.76 8.75
N ARG A 77 -5.47 3.54 9.01
CA ARG A 77 -4.65 2.33 9.00
C ARG A 77 -4.28 1.96 7.56
N CYS A 78 -3.16 1.29 7.40
CA CYS A 78 -2.74 0.71 6.13
C CYS A 78 -2.45 -0.79 6.24
N ARG A 79 -2.48 -1.47 5.10
CA ARG A 79 -2.13 -2.88 4.93
C ARG A 79 -1.23 -3.02 3.73
N LEU A 80 -0.12 -3.75 3.90
CA LEU A 80 0.81 -4.08 2.83
C LEU A 80 0.94 -5.60 2.78
N GLN A 81 0.82 -6.17 1.59
CA GLN A 81 1.04 -7.61 1.39
C GLN A 81 1.83 -7.84 0.11
N ILE A 82 2.86 -8.68 0.18
CA ILE A 82 3.53 -9.19 -1.01
C ILE A 82 2.53 -10.03 -1.81
N ILE A 83 2.39 -9.73 -3.10
CA ILE A 83 1.49 -10.44 -4.02
C ILE A 83 2.30 -11.04 -5.17
N PRO A 84 1.93 -12.24 -5.65
CA PRO A 84 2.66 -12.90 -6.73
C PRO A 84 2.48 -12.19 -8.09
N ASN A 85 1.34 -11.57 -8.32
CA ASN A 85 0.98 -10.88 -9.56
C ASN A 85 -0.12 -9.82 -9.30
N ALA A 86 -0.37 -8.93 -10.26
CA ALA A 86 -1.44 -7.94 -10.23
C ALA A 86 -2.69 -8.45 -10.98
N GLU A 87 -3.03 -9.73 -10.82
CA GLU A 87 -4.21 -10.33 -11.44
C GLU A 87 -5.45 -10.15 -10.57
N THR A 88 -6.63 -10.22 -11.20
CA THR A 88 -7.92 -9.99 -10.57
C THR A 88 -8.14 -10.83 -9.31
N GLU A 89 -7.87 -12.14 -9.37
CA GLU A 89 -8.08 -13.05 -8.23
C GLU A 89 -7.12 -12.76 -7.06
N THR A 90 -5.87 -12.40 -7.37
CA THR A 90 -4.87 -12.04 -6.37
C THR A 90 -5.25 -10.74 -5.65
N LEU A 91 -5.68 -9.73 -6.41
CA LEU A 91 -6.13 -8.45 -5.86
C LEU A 91 -7.44 -8.62 -5.08
N LYS A 92 -8.37 -9.43 -5.57
CA LYS A 92 -9.63 -9.76 -4.88
C LYS A 92 -9.36 -10.38 -3.51
N THR A 93 -8.49 -11.39 -3.47
CA THR A 93 -8.09 -12.07 -2.24
C THR A 93 -7.45 -11.09 -1.25
N PHE A 94 -6.59 -10.18 -1.74
CA PHE A 94 -5.98 -9.16 -0.90
C PHE A 94 -7.03 -8.20 -0.32
N ILE A 95 -7.96 -7.72 -1.14
CA ILE A 95 -9.02 -6.79 -0.73
C ILE A 95 -9.94 -7.45 0.30
N GLN A 96 -10.47 -8.64 0.01
CA GLN A 96 -11.38 -9.37 0.90
C GLN A 96 -10.75 -9.70 2.25
N LYS A 97 -9.43 -9.95 2.27
CA LYS A 97 -8.70 -10.21 3.51
C LYS A 97 -8.56 -8.98 4.39
N HIS A 98 -8.50 -7.79 3.81
CA HIS A 98 -8.08 -6.57 4.51
C HIS A 98 -9.13 -5.47 4.59
N VAL A 99 -10.18 -5.50 3.78
CA VAL A 99 -11.17 -4.42 3.65
C VAL A 99 -12.56 -4.98 3.90
N LYS A 100 -13.31 -4.38 4.82
CA LYS A 100 -14.67 -4.80 5.15
C LYS A 100 -15.59 -4.70 3.92
N PRO A 101 -16.39 -5.74 3.60
CA PRO A 101 -17.42 -5.65 2.58
C PRO A 101 -18.34 -4.43 2.78
N GLY A 102 -18.80 -3.84 1.67
CA GLY A 102 -19.58 -2.60 1.68
C GLY A 102 -18.76 -1.31 1.79
N SER A 103 -17.43 -1.40 1.89
CA SER A 103 -16.55 -0.23 1.81
C SER A 103 -16.41 0.28 0.37
N THR A 104 -16.02 1.54 0.24
CA THR A 104 -15.72 2.19 -1.04
C THR A 104 -14.22 2.10 -1.32
N ILE A 105 -13.87 1.51 -2.46
CA ILE A 105 -12.50 1.28 -2.91
C ILE A 105 -12.15 2.24 -4.03
N TYR A 106 -11.06 2.97 -3.86
CA TYR A 106 -10.45 3.85 -4.85
C TYR A 106 -9.19 3.19 -5.39
N THR A 107 -9.09 3.02 -6.71
CA THR A 107 -7.92 2.41 -7.34
C THR A 107 -7.46 3.23 -8.53
N ASP A 108 -6.29 2.88 -9.04
CA ASP A 108 -5.80 3.38 -10.31
C ASP A 108 -6.60 2.78 -11.49
N GLY A 109 -6.12 3.06 -12.70
CA GLY A 109 -6.75 2.60 -13.94
C GLY A 109 -6.47 1.15 -14.32
N LEU A 110 -5.95 0.29 -13.44
CA LEU A 110 -5.66 -1.10 -13.77
C LEU A 110 -6.95 -1.90 -14.03
N THR A 111 -6.98 -2.63 -15.15
CA THR A 111 -8.14 -3.40 -15.63
C THR A 111 -8.56 -4.55 -14.72
N SER A 112 -7.71 -4.94 -13.77
CA SER A 112 -7.99 -6.02 -12.82
C SER A 112 -8.89 -5.58 -11.66
N TYR A 113 -8.90 -4.29 -11.29
CA TYR A 113 -9.69 -3.80 -10.15
C TYR A 113 -11.20 -3.90 -10.30
N PRO A 114 -11.81 -3.61 -11.47
CA PRO A 114 -13.25 -3.78 -11.66
C PRO A 114 -13.73 -5.20 -11.40
N GLY A 115 -12.93 -6.21 -11.77
CA GLY A 115 -13.23 -7.61 -11.45
C GLY A 115 -12.95 -7.97 -9.99
N ALA A 116 -11.91 -7.38 -9.40
CA ALA A 116 -11.46 -7.70 -8.04
C ALA A 116 -12.38 -7.11 -6.95
N THR A 117 -13.09 -6.04 -7.27
CA THR A 117 -14.00 -5.32 -6.36
C THR A 117 -15.47 -5.67 -6.59
N LYS A 118 -15.76 -6.45 -7.64
CA LYS A 118 -17.12 -6.79 -8.04
C LYS A 118 -17.89 -7.44 -6.89
N ASP A 119 -19.19 -7.14 -6.84
CA ASP A 119 -20.21 -7.71 -5.96
C ASP A 119 -20.15 -7.27 -4.48
N GLU A 120 -18.97 -7.03 -3.91
CA GLU A 120 -18.81 -6.74 -2.46
C GLU A 120 -18.43 -5.29 -2.12
N TYR A 121 -18.01 -4.49 -3.11
CA TYR A 121 -17.47 -3.16 -2.88
C TYR A 121 -18.01 -2.12 -3.88
N LEU A 122 -18.10 -0.87 -3.43
CA LEU A 122 -18.28 0.26 -4.33
C LEU A 122 -16.92 0.65 -4.90
N HIS A 123 -16.78 0.62 -6.23
CA HIS A 123 -15.49 0.85 -6.89
C HIS A 123 -15.45 2.20 -7.62
N HIS A 124 -14.41 2.98 -7.36
CA HIS A 124 -14.07 4.19 -8.10
C HIS A 124 -12.66 4.06 -8.68
N GLY A 125 -12.55 3.59 -9.92
CA GLY A 125 -11.30 3.61 -10.66
C GLY A 125 -11.00 5.00 -11.23
N THR A 126 -9.86 5.59 -10.90
CA THR A 126 -9.39 6.83 -11.51
C THR A 126 -8.18 6.54 -12.39
N SER A 127 -8.34 6.65 -13.70
CA SER A 127 -7.20 6.50 -14.62
C SER A 127 -6.32 7.75 -14.59
N VAL A 128 -5.09 7.61 -14.10
CA VAL A 128 -4.06 8.67 -14.11
C VAL A 128 -3.83 9.22 -15.52
N LYS A 129 -3.98 8.39 -16.56
CA LYS A 129 -3.83 8.82 -17.97
C LYS A 129 -5.00 9.64 -18.51
N GLY A 130 -6.19 9.54 -17.92
CA GLY A 130 -7.41 10.20 -18.41
C GLY A 130 -7.75 11.51 -17.71
N SER A 131 -7.19 11.77 -16.53
CA SER A 131 -7.56 12.91 -15.68
C SER A 131 -6.67 14.15 -15.85
N GLY A 132 -5.51 14.01 -16.50
CA GLY A 132 -4.53 15.10 -16.63
C GLY A 132 -3.87 15.52 -15.31
N LYS A 133 -4.05 14.73 -14.24
CA LYS A 133 -3.50 14.98 -12.90
C LYS A 133 -2.35 14.04 -12.58
N GLU A 134 -1.36 14.54 -11.83
CA GLU A 134 -0.21 13.77 -11.35
C GLU A 134 -0.68 12.59 -10.49
N ALA A 135 0.02 11.45 -10.54
CA ALA A 135 -0.36 10.23 -9.80
C ALA A 135 -0.55 10.48 -8.29
N ASN A 136 0.25 11.40 -7.73
CA ASN A 136 0.21 11.83 -6.33
C ASN A 136 -1.05 12.61 -5.94
N GLU A 137 -1.82 13.13 -6.90
CA GLU A 137 -3.10 13.81 -6.67
C GLU A 137 -4.29 12.86 -6.71
N VAL A 138 -4.12 11.68 -7.30
CA VAL A 138 -5.19 10.70 -7.54
C VAL A 138 -5.27 9.67 -6.42
N LEU A 139 -4.13 9.21 -5.90
CA LEU A 139 -4.02 8.29 -4.76
C LEU A 139 -2.96 8.78 -3.75
N PRO A 140 -3.22 9.90 -3.05
CA PRO A 140 -2.24 10.53 -2.16
C PRO A 140 -1.84 9.65 -0.96
N GLY A 141 -2.69 8.70 -0.54
CA GLY A 141 -2.42 7.82 0.59
C GLY A 141 -1.42 6.73 0.24
N VAL A 142 -1.69 5.99 -0.83
CA VAL A 142 -0.82 4.89 -1.24
C VAL A 142 0.56 5.40 -1.66
N HIS A 143 0.64 6.49 -2.43
CA HIS A 143 1.93 7.05 -2.83
C HIS A 143 2.74 7.60 -1.65
N ARG A 144 2.06 8.15 -0.62
CA ARG A 144 2.74 8.57 0.60
C ARG A 144 3.28 7.38 1.38
N VAL A 145 2.53 6.27 1.47
CA VAL A 145 2.99 5.04 2.12
C VAL A 145 4.14 4.39 1.36
N ALA A 146 4.09 4.38 0.03
CA ALA A 146 5.15 3.81 -0.80
C ALA A 146 6.48 4.60 -0.77
N ALA A 147 6.43 5.88 -0.40
CA ALA A 147 7.59 6.76 -0.31
C ALA A 147 8.29 6.78 1.08
N LEU A 148 7.75 6.07 2.08
CA LEU A 148 8.33 5.94 3.43
C LEU A 148 9.42 4.86 3.49
#